data_AF-A0A3D2IZI9-F1
#
_entry.id   AF-A0A3D2IZI9-F1
#
_cell.length_a   1.000
_cell.length_b   1.000
_cell.length_c   1.000
_cell.angle_alpha   90.00
_cell.angle_beta   90.00
_cell.angle_gamma   90.00
#
_symmetry.space_group_name_H-M   'P 1'
#
loop_
_entity.id
_entity.type
_entity.pdbx_description
1 polymer ?
#
loop_
_entity_poly.entity_id
_entity_poly.type
_entity_poly.pdbx_seq_one_letter_code
_entity_poly.pdbx_strand_id
1 'polypeptide(L)'
;MNKKVLITILITIILLIFSIILYPIIKNNNYQKKLLNNIYENTDLKDIKYLNKDNNYFIIKTKDKVIVLDLNHEEVYSISTSEIKKSNLDLSYTRNSLYYKERIRKNNKLTYKYYDIKTNEEVFTSVLGGSNE
;
A
#
# COMPACT_ATOMS: atom_id res chain seq x y z
N MET A 1 25.00 -6.85 41.79
CA MET A 1 25.31 -6.28 40.45
C MET A 1 25.45 -4.77 40.59
N ASN A 2 26.49 -4.17 40.00
CA ASN A 2 26.74 -2.72 40.14
C ASN A 2 25.62 -1.91 39.47
N LYS A 3 25.09 -0.87 40.13
CA LYS A 3 24.03 0.01 39.59
C LYS A 3 24.37 0.53 38.19
N LYS A 4 25.65 0.87 37.93
CA LYS A 4 26.09 1.31 36.59
C LYS A 4 25.97 0.22 35.54
N VAL A 5 26.26 -1.02 35.90
CA VAL A 5 26.12 -2.18 35.01
C VAL A 5 24.65 -2.46 34.72
N LEU A 6 23.78 -2.42 35.74
CA LEU A 6 22.33 -2.57 35.58
C LEU A 6 21.75 -1.50 34.63
N ILE A 7 22.12 -0.23 34.82
CA ILE A 7 21.66 0.89 33.97
C ILE A 7 22.13 0.69 32.52
N THR A 8 23.38 0.27 32.32
CA THR A 8 23.93 0.03 30.98
C THR A 8 23.18 -1.08 30.25
N ILE A 9 22.88 -2.19 30.95
CA ILE A 9 22.08 -3.30 30.41
C ILE A 9 20.68 -2.80 30.01
N LEU A 10 20.03 -2.00 30.87
CA LEU A 10 18.70 -1.47 30.60
C LEU A 10 18.67 -0.56 29.35
N ILE A 11 19.64 0.35 29.22
CA ILE A 11 19.77 1.21 28.04
C ILE A 11 19.98 0.38 26.77
N THR A 12 20.82 -0.66 26.85
CA THR A 12 21.11 -1.53 25.70
C THR A 12 19.85 -2.25 25.22
N ILE A 13 19.02 -2.76 26.14
CA ILE A 13 17.75 -3.41 25.80
C ILE A 13 16.79 -2.44 25.10
N ILE A 14 16.67 -1.21 25.62
CA ILE A 14 15.80 -0.18 25.03
C ILE A 14 16.24 0.16 23.60
N LEU A 15 17.54 0.35 23.36
CA LEU A 15 18.08 0.62 22.02
C LEU A 15 17.80 -0.53 21.05
N LEU A 16 17.90 -1.78 21.54
CA LEU A 16 17.61 -2.96 20.74
C LEU A 16 16.14 -3.00 20.30
N ILE A 17 15.20 -2.73 21.20
CA ILE A 17 13.76 -2.62 20.89
C ILE A 17 13.52 -1.52 19.86
N PHE A 18 14.13 -0.34 20.05
CA PHE A 18 14.01 0.77 19.09
C PHE A 18 14.52 0.39 17.71
N SER A 19 15.66 -0.30 17.61
CA SER A 19 16.22 -0.72 16.32
C SER A 19 15.31 -1.68 15.55
N ILE A 20 14.66 -2.62 16.25
CA ILE A 20 13.71 -3.58 15.67
C ILE A 20 12.49 -2.85 15.08
N ILE A 21 12.03 -1.78 15.73
CA ILE A 21 10.88 -0.98 15.27
C ILE A 21 11.29 -0.04 14.12
N LEU A 22 12.42 0.64 14.25
CA LEU A 22 12.86 1.65 13.28
C LEU A 22 13.29 1.05 11.95
N TYR A 23 13.95 -0.10 11.97
CA TYR A 23 14.45 -0.75 10.75
C TYR A 23 13.37 -0.96 9.66
N PRO A 24 12.22 -1.61 9.93
CA PRO A 24 11.18 -1.80 8.92
C PRO A 24 10.58 -0.47 8.46
N ILE A 25 10.44 0.53 9.34
CA ILE A 25 9.93 1.86 9.00
C ILE A 25 10.85 2.54 7.98
N ILE A 26 12.17 2.57 8.26
CA ILE A 26 13.17 3.16 7.37
C ILE A 26 13.16 2.46 6.02
N LYS A 27 13.11 1.12 6.02
CA LYS A 27 13.07 0.34 4.78
C LYS A 27 11.82 0.64 3.95
N ASN A 28 10.66 0.76 4.59
CA ASN A 28 9.40 1.11 3.94
C ASN A 28 9.44 2.53 3.36
N ASN A 29 9.93 3.50 4.12
CA ASN A 29 10.07 4.88 3.64
C ASN A 29 10.99 4.98 2.44
N ASN A 30 12.11 4.25 2.46
CA ASN A 30 13.03 4.18 1.32
C ASN A 30 12.37 3.54 0.09
N TYR A 31 11.56 2.50 0.28
CA TYR A 31 10.79 1.89 -0.80
C TYR A 31 9.79 2.88 -1.42
N GLN A 32 9.02 3.59 -0.59
CA GLN A 32 8.08 4.60 -1.05
C GLN A 32 8.77 5.77 -1.78
N LYS A 33 9.92 6.22 -1.27
CA LYS A 33 10.72 7.26 -1.94
C LYS A 33 11.23 6.81 -3.31
N LYS A 34 11.68 5.56 -3.44
CA LYS A 34 12.11 4.99 -4.73
C LYS A 34 10.96 4.90 -5.72
N LEU A 35 9.79 4.45 -5.29
CA LEU A 35 8.59 4.42 -6.12
C LEU A 35 8.22 5.83 -6.60
N LEU A 36 8.20 6.79 -5.69
CA LEU A 36 7.84 8.17 -6.02
C LEU A 36 8.81 8.80 -7.02
N ASN A 37 10.11 8.62 -6.80
CA ASN A 37 11.14 9.08 -7.75
C ASN A 37 10.97 8.41 -9.12
N ASN A 38 10.69 7.11 -9.15
CA ASN A 38 10.46 6.41 -10.41
C ASN A 38 9.28 6.99 -11.19
N ILE A 39 8.19 7.42 -10.52
CA ILE A 39 7.10 8.12 -11.20
C ILE A 39 7.53 9.50 -11.71
N TYR A 40 8.23 10.29 -10.89
CA TYR A 40 8.65 11.64 -11.29
C TYR A 40 9.70 11.66 -12.41
N GLU A 41 10.54 10.63 -12.51
CA GLU A 41 11.56 10.51 -13.57
C GLU A 41 10.96 10.07 -14.92
N ASN A 42 9.80 9.40 -14.91
CA ASN A 42 9.21 8.80 -16.10
C ASN A 42 7.86 9.42 -16.51
N THR A 43 7.36 10.41 -15.75
CA THR A 43 6.07 11.06 -16.03
C THR A 43 6.08 12.54 -15.65
N ASP A 44 5.21 13.33 -16.25
CA ASP A 44 5.00 14.74 -15.89
C ASP A 44 4.08 14.94 -14.66
N LEU A 45 3.74 13.86 -13.96
CA LEU A 45 2.82 13.91 -12.83
C LEU A 45 3.45 14.65 -11.64
N LYS A 46 2.68 15.58 -11.08
CA LYS A 46 3.04 16.35 -9.88
C LYS A 46 1.95 16.23 -8.82
N ASP A 47 2.27 16.65 -7.59
CA ASP A 47 1.32 16.71 -6.47
C ASP A 47 0.66 15.36 -6.13
N ILE A 48 1.46 14.29 -6.16
CA ILE A 48 1.02 12.94 -5.83
C ILE A 48 0.67 12.87 -4.33
N LYS A 49 -0.60 12.62 -4.03
CA LYS A 49 -1.13 12.49 -2.67
C LYS A 49 -1.12 11.04 -2.17
N TYR A 50 -1.21 10.09 -3.10
CA TYR A 50 -1.12 8.66 -2.81
C TYR A 50 -0.49 7.97 -4.00
N LEU A 51 0.38 7.02 -3.69
CA LEU A 51 1.06 6.15 -4.64
C LEU A 51 1.06 4.74 -4.07
N ASN A 52 0.61 3.77 -4.86
CA ASN A 52 0.75 2.37 -4.54
C ASN A 52 1.12 1.59 -5.80
N LYS A 53 2.01 0.61 -5.64
CA LYS A 53 2.31 -0.37 -6.70
C LYS A 53 1.54 -1.63 -6.36
N ASP A 54 0.52 -1.93 -7.16
CA ASP A 54 -0.27 -3.15 -7.01
C ASP A 54 -0.07 -4.04 -8.23
N ASN A 55 0.59 -5.20 -8.02
CA ASN A 55 1.04 -6.08 -9.09
C ASN A 55 1.84 -5.33 -10.17
N ASN A 56 1.29 -5.26 -11.38
CA ASN A 56 1.92 -4.70 -12.57
C ASN A 56 1.47 -3.25 -12.84
N TYR A 57 0.87 -2.60 -11.85
CA TYR A 57 0.32 -1.25 -12.02
C TYR A 57 0.80 -0.31 -10.93
N PHE A 58 1.00 0.95 -11.32
CA PHE A 58 1.14 2.07 -10.39
C PHE A 58 -0.21 2.78 -10.30
N ILE A 59 -0.73 2.90 -9.09
CA ILE A 59 -1.98 3.60 -8.82
C ILE A 59 -1.63 4.90 -8.12
N ILE A 60 -1.94 6.01 -8.78
CA ILE A 60 -1.52 7.36 -8.39
C ILE A 60 -2.77 8.20 -8.16
N LYS A 61 -2.87 8.84 -7.01
CA LYS A 61 -3.92 9.82 -6.74
C LYS A 61 -3.30 11.20 -6.65
N THR A 62 -3.75 12.10 -7.50
CA THR A 62 -3.47 13.53 -7.41
C THR A 62 -4.62 14.23 -6.68
N LYS A 63 -4.65 15.57 -6.73
CA LYS A 63 -5.79 16.33 -6.22
C LYS A 63 -7.09 16.00 -6.98
N ASP A 64 -7.01 15.89 -8.30
CA ASP A 64 -8.19 15.95 -9.18
C ASP A 64 -8.51 14.62 -9.88
N LYS A 65 -7.53 13.70 -9.98
CA LYS A 65 -7.71 12.38 -10.59
C LYS A 65 -7.00 11.25 -9.86
N VAL A 66 -7.50 10.04 -10.06
CA VAL A 66 -6.76 8.78 -9.84
C VAL A 66 -6.37 8.23 -11.20
N ILE A 67 -5.11 7.89 -11.35
CA ILE A 67 -4.48 7.41 -12.58
C ILE A 67 -3.89 6.03 -12.29
N VAL A 68 -4.02 5.13 -13.25
CA VAL A 68 -3.34 3.85 -13.25
C VAL A 68 -2.38 3.83 -14.41
N LEU A 69 -1.11 3.60 -14.11
CA LEU A 69 -0.07 3.38 -15.10
C LEU A 69 0.31 1.90 -15.12
N ASP A 70 0.70 1.39 -16.27
CA ASP A 70 1.38 0.09 -16.37
C ASP A 70 2.87 0.19 -15.96
N LEU A 71 3.63 -0.89 -16.14
CA LEU A 71 5.06 -0.91 -15.79
C LEU A 71 5.95 -0.04 -16.70
N ASN A 72 5.45 0.37 -17.86
CA ASN A 72 6.12 1.27 -18.80
C ASN A 72 5.70 2.73 -18.62
N HIS A 73 4.95 3.03 -17.54
CA HIS A 73 4.43 4.35 -17.21
C HIS A 73 3.37 4.87 -18.20
N GLU A 74 2.75 3.99 -18.98
CA GLU A 74 1.65 4.35 -19.87
C GLU A 74 0.32 4.38 -19.10
N GLU A 75 -0.49 5.41 -19.32
CA GLU A 75 -1.81 5.56 -18.68
C GLU A 75 -2.79 4.52 -19.26
N VAL A 76 -3.26 3.60 -18.42
CA VAL A 76 -4.21 2.55 -18.81
C VAL A 76 -5.62 2.78 -18.25
N TYR A 77 -5.74 3.64 -17.23
CA TYR A 77 -7.02 4.02 -16.64
C TYR A 77 -6.91 5.35 -15.90
N SER A 78 -7.98 6.14 -15.92
CA SER A 78 -8.06 7.40 -15.20
C SER A 78 -9.51 7.71 -14.81
N ILE A 79 -9.69 8.31 -13.65
CA ILE A 79 -11.01 8.74 -13.14
C ILE A 79 -10.87 9.98 -12.28
N SER A 80 -11.87 10.88 -12.29
CA SER A 80 -11.82 12.06 -11.40
C SER A 80 -11.94 11.65 -9.93
N THR A 81 -11.24 12.37 -9.04
CA THR A 81 -11.37 12.18 -7.59
C THR A 81 -12.76 12.53 -7.06
N SER A 82 -13.56 13.30 -7.82
CA SER A 82 -14.94 13.63 -7.47
C SER A 82 -15.92 12.47 -7.72
N GLU A 83 -15.56 11.54 -8.61
CA GLU A 83 -16.39 10.37 -8.94
C GLU A 83 -16.18 9.19 -7.98
N ILE A 84 -15.14 9.24 -7.14
CA ILE A 84 -14.83 8.19 -6.18
C ILE A 84 -15.34 8.55 -4.79
N LYS A 85 -15.99 7.59 -4.15
CA LYS A 85 -16.45 7.70 -2.77
C LYS A 85 -15.26 7.47 -1.82
N LYS A 86 -15.20 8.23 -0.74
CA LYS A 86 -14.11 8.11 0.24
C LYS A 86 -14.13 6.72 0.89
N SER A 87 -12.96 6.10 1.02
CA SER A 87 -12.72 4.85 1.75
C SER A 87 -11.35 4.90 2.42
N ASN A 88 -11.17 4.10 3.47
CA ASN A 88 -9.89 3.88 4.15
C ASN A 88 -9.14 2.66 3.60
N LEU A 89 -9.72 1.95 2.64
CA LEU A 89 -9.12 0.80 2.00
C LEU A 89 -8.15 1.23 0.89
N ASP A 90 -7.16 0.39 0.61
CA ASP A 90 -6.21 0.61 -0.48
C ASP A 90 -6.89 0.48 -1.84
N LEU A 91 -6.39 1.23 -2.82
CA LEU A 91 -6.81 1.09 -4.20
C LEU A 91 -6.09 -0.09 -4.87
N SER A 92 -6.80 -0.76 -5.77
CA SER A 92 -6.32 -1.90 -6.56
C SER A 92 -6.89 -1.84 -7.96
N TYR A 93 -6.07 -2.13 -8.96
CA TYR A 93 -6.51 -2.22 -10.35
C TYR A 93 -6.49 -3.68 -10.79
N THR A 94 -7.64 -4.20 -11.18
CA THR A 94 -7.82 -5.58 -11.61
C THR A 94 -9.09 -5.66 -12.47
N ARG A 95 -9.23 -6.71 -13.29
CA ARG A 95 -10.41 -6.86 -14.18
C ARG A 95 -10.72 -5.58 -14.98
N ASN A 96 -9.68 -4.88 -15.42
CA ASN A 96 -9.74 -3.62 -16.16
C ASN A 96 -10.53 -2.50 -15.44
N SER A 97 -10.54 -2.51 -14.11
CA SER A 97 -11.28 -1.53 -13.31
C SER A 97 -10.56 -1.26 -11.99
N LEU A 98 -10.84 -0.09 -11.43
CA LEU A 98 -10.28 0.37 -10.17
C LEU A 98 -11.26 0.04 -9.03
N TYR A 99 -10.74 -0.56 -7.97
CA TYR A 99 -11.49 -1.03 -6.80
C TYR A 99 -10.82 -0.59 -5.51
N TYR A 100 -11.59 -0.53 -4.42
CA TYR A 100 -11.05 -0.64 -3.08
C TYR A 100 -10.80 -2.11 -2.73
N LYS A 101 -9.67 -2.41 -2.09
CA LYS A 101 -9.26 -3.77 -1.75
C LYS A 101 -9.09 -3.92 -0.25
N GLU A 102 -9.78 -4.90 0.32
CA GLU A 102 -9.58 -5.36 1.69
C GLU A 102 -8.83 -6.68 1.68
N ARG A 103 -7.82 -6.81 2.56
CA ARG A 103 -7.03 -8.04 2.73
C ARG A 103 -7.35 -8.67 4.08
N ILE A 104 -7.89 -9.89 4.04
CA ILE A 104 -8.27 -10.66 5.23
C ILE A 104 -7.41 -11.94 5.28
N ARG A 105 -6.69 -12.16 6.38
CA ARG A 105 -5.92 -13.39 6.62
C ARG A 105 -6.51 -14.14 7.80
N LYS A 106 -7.02 -15.35 7.56
CA LYS A 106 -7.63 -16.21 8.61
C LYS A 106 -7.39 -17.69 8.28
N ASN A 107 -7.03 -18.51 9.25
CA ASN A 107 -6.89 -19.97 9.11
C ASN A 107 -6.06 -20.41 7.87
N ASN A 108 -4.87 -19.85 7.69
CA ASN A 108 -4.01 -20.08 6.50
C ASN A 108 -4.63 -19.72 5.14
N LYS A 109 -5.81 -19.09 5.13
CA LYS A 109 -6.50 -18.58 3.96
C LYS A 109 -6.29 -17.08 3.84
N LEU A 110 -6.04 -16.64 2.61
CA LEU A 110 -5.92 -15.23 2.27
C LEU A 110 -7.09 -14.84 1.36
N THR A 111 -7.95 -13.97 1.86
CA THR A 111 -9.12 -13.49 1.14
C THR A 111 -8.93 -12.02 0.79
N TYR A 112 -9.20 -11.68 -0.46
CA TYR A 112 -9.27 -10.31 -0.96
C TYR A 112 -10.71 -9.98 -1.32
N LYS A 113 -11.26 -8.95 -0.70
CA LYS A 113 -12.57 -8.40 -1.08
C LYS A 113 -12.35 -7.12 -1.88
N TYR A 114 -13.12 -6.98 -2.95
CA TYR A 114 -13.04 -5.85 -3.86
C TYR A 114 -14.36 -5.10 -3.85
N TYR A 115 -14.28 -3.79 -3.64
CA TYR A 115 -15.43 -2.91 -3.52
C TYR A 115 -15.39 -1.86 -4.63
N ASP A 116 -16.56 -1.55 -5.17
CA ASP A 116 -16.73 -0.54 -6.19
C ASP A 116 -16.38 0.84 -5.62
N ILE A 117 -15.58 1.61 -6.36
CA ILE A 117 -15.07 2.91 -5.91
C ILE A 117 -16.14 4.01 -5.87
N LYS A 118 -17.27 3.83 -6.56
CA LYS A 118 -18.35 4.83 -6.64
C LYS A 118 -19.39 4.61 -5.54
N THR A 119 -19.63 3.36 -5.16
CA THR A 119 -20.70 2.95 -4.24
C THR A 119 -20.19 2.49 -2.87
N ASN A 120 -18.94 2.00 -2.79
CA ASN A 120 -18.34 1.22 -1.69
C ASN A 120 -18.98 -0.17 -1.47
N GLU A 121 -19.77 -0.67 -2.42
CA GLU A 121 -20.39 -2.00 -2.33
C GLU A 121 -19.41 -3.10 -2.74
N GLU A 122 -19.48 -4.27 -2.09
CA GLU A 122 -18.65 -5.42 -2.44
C GLU A 122 -19.07 -5.94 -3.82
N VAL A 123 -18.11 -6.06 -4.73
CA VAL A 123 -18.34 -6.53 -6.11
C VAL A 123 -17.96 -7.99 -6.25
N PHE A 124 -16.78 -8.37 -5.73
CA PHE A 124 -16.31 -9.75 -5.79
C PHE A 124 -15.26 -10.03 -4.72
N THR A 125 -15.08 -11.32 -4.46
CA THR A 125 -14.07 -11.84 -3.55
C THR A 125 -13.12 -12.77 -4.31
N SER A 126 -11.83 -12.71 -4.00
CA SER A 126 -10.81 -13.64 -4.45
C SER A 126 -10.19 -14.34 -3.24
N VAL A 127 -9.99 -15.65 -3.35
CA VAL A 127 -9.44 -16.48 -2.28
C VAL A 127 -8.16 -17.12 -2.79
N LEU A 128 -7.07 -16.95 -2.04
CA LEU A 128 -5.79 -17.59 -2.28
C LEU A 128 -5.47 -18.55 -1.12
N GLY A 129 -5.27 -19.82 -1.46
CA GLY A 129 -4.98 -20.89 -0.51
C GLY A 129 -6.18 -21.33 0.33
N GLY A 130 -5.90 -22.23 1.26
CA GLY A 130 -6.91 -22.99 2.01
C GLY A 130 -7.01 -24.41 1.46
N SER A 131 -6.90 -25.40 2.35
CA SER A 131 -7.26 -26.78 2.03
C SER A 131 -8.77 -26.87 1.85
N ASN A 132 -9.20 -27.62 0.82
CA ASN A 132 -10.53 -28.18 0.78
C ASN A 132 -10.55 -29.33 1.78
N GLU A 133 -10.68 -29.03 3.07
CA GLU A 133 -11.02 -30.03 4.10
C GLU A 133 -12.32 -29.61 4.76
#